data_AF-A0A7C4NRY7-F1
#
_entry.id   AF-A0A7C4NRY7-F1
#
_cell.length_a   1.000
_cell.length_b   1.000
_cell.length_c   1.000
_cell.angle_alpha   90.00
_cell.angle_beta   90.00
_cell.angle_gamma   90.00
#
_symmetry.space_group_name_H-M   'P 1'
#
loop_
_entity.id
_entity.type
_entity.pdbx_description
1 polymer ?
#
loop_
_entity_poly.entity_id
_entity_poly.type
_entity_poly.pdbx_seq_one_letter_code
_entity_poly.pdbx_strand_id
1 'polypeptide(L)'
;MSQVVNLPERLYKSIEKVALIKGVTPEELVISILNLVIEHIAADIDAYYTRIYSRAESEALNRLKKAIKEKEINLKTKSPEKLLKKYIYPLGRLLTILSEAYGKIPFEVRISDLKNKEKLPYLVYKHVGRVKDPVSLIEKYILERVRPIAPAFGIKIEEKDNDIVVSFNNPAYLESLVPLGSRVLRRRVRK
;
A
#
# COMPACT_ATOMS: atom_id res chain seq x y z
N MET A 1 -1.24 30.80 -21.28
CA MET A 1 -1.31 30.29 -22.66
C MET A 1 -2.27 29.12 -22.67
N SER A 2 -3.46 29.29 -23.21
CA SER A 2 -4.48 28.25 -23.36
C SER A 2 -4.01 27.22 -24.37
N GLN A 3 -3.94 25.94 -23.98
CA GLN A 3 -3.73 24.86 -24.94
C GLN A 3 -4.97 24.77 -25.83
N VAL A 4 -4.81 25.07 -27.12
CA VAL A 4 -5.89 24.92 -28.10
C VAL A 4 -6.12 23.42 -28.28
N VAL A 5 -7.26 22.92 -27.77
CA VAL A 5 -7.68 21.54 -27.95
C VAL A 5 -8.21 21.39 -29.37
N ASN A 6 -7.40 20.85 -30.29
CA ASN A 6 -7.85 20.54 -31.64
C ASN A 6 -8.79 19.32 -31.61
N LEU A 7 -10.09 19.58 -31.63
CA LEU A 7 -11.13 18.56 -31.72
C LEU A 7 -11.42 18.21 -33.19
N PRO A 8 -11.72 16.93 -33.50
CA PRO A 8 -12.21 16.57 -34.82
C PRO A 8 -13.45 17.39 -35.19
N GLU A 9 -13.54 17.86 -36.43
CA GLU A 9 -14.57 18.83 -36.89
C GLU A 9 -16.01 18.37 -36.59
N ARG A 10 -16.29 17.06 -36.73
CA ARG A 10 -17.60 16.48 -36.38
C ARG A 10 -17.93 16.59 -34.89
N LEU A 11 -16.92 16.45 -34.04
CA LEU A 11 -17.07 16.56 -32.59
C LEU A 11 -17.31 18.03 -32.21
N TYR A 12 -16.55 18.96 -32.81
CA TYR A 12 -16.70 20.40 -32.58
C TYR A 12 -18.10 20.89 -32.96
N LYS A 13 -18.59 20.56 -34.16
CA LYS A 13 -19.96 20.91 -34.60
C LYS A 13 -21.06 20.34 -33.70
N SER A 14 -20.81 19.18 -33.09
CA SER A 14 -21.75 18.57 -32.14
C SER A 14 -21.73 19.32 -30.80
N ILE A 15 -20.55 19.71 -30.33
CA ILE A 15 -20.36 20.53 -29.13
C ILE A 15 -20.98 21.91 -29.30
N GLU A 16 -20.79 22.59 -30.44
CA GLU A 16 -21.41 23.89 -30.73
C GLU A 16 -22.94 23.85 -30.62
N LYS A 17 -23.57 22.80 -31.19
CA LYS A 17 -25.02 22.63 -31.11
C LYS A 17 -25.50 22.47 -29.67
N VAL A 18 -24.79 21.66 -28.86
CA VAL A 18 -25.14 21.44 -27.46
C VAL A 18 -24.86 22.69 -26.62
N ALA A 19 -23.79 23.41 -26.91
CA ALA A 19 -23.42 24.66 -26.25
C ALA A 19 -24.48 25.74 -26.49
N LEU A 20 -24.96 25.86 -27.73
CA LEU A 20 -26.08 26.73 -28.10
C LEU A 20 -27.36 26.41 -27.32
N ILE A 21 -27.73 25.11 -27.22
CA ILE A 21 -28.90 24.67 -26.44
C ILE A 21 -28.75 25.03 -24.95
N LYS A 22 -27.54 24.90 -24.41
CA LYS A 22 -27.23 25.16 -23.00
C LYS A 22 -26.93 26.62 -22.68
N GLY A 23 -26.89 27.50 -23.68
CA GLY A 23 -26.57 28.93 -23.50
C GLY A 23 -25.15 29.18 -23.00
N VAL A 24 -24.20 28.30 -23.33
CA VAL A 24 -22.77 28.40 -22.95
C VAL A 24 -21.89 28.39 -24.20
N THR A 25 -20.62 28.74 -24.06
CA THR A 25 -19.64 28.61 -25.14
C THR A 25 -19.23 27.13 -25.35
N PRO A 26 -18.81 26.73 -26.57
CA PRO A 26 -18.24 25.40 -26.81
C PRO A 26 -17.10 25.04 -25.86
N GLU A 27 -16.24 26.02 -25.54
CA GLU A 27 -15.11 25.87 -24.62
C GLU A 27 -15.56 25.57 -23.18
N GLU A 28 -16.54 26.32 -22.66
CA GLU A 28 -17.13 26.06 -21.33
C GLU A 28 -17.79 24.69 -21.26
N LEU A 29 -18.48 24.29 -22.34
CA LEU A 29 -19.09 22.97 -22.41
C LEU A 29 -18.02 21.87 -22.39
N VAL A 30 -16.94 22.00 -23.16
CA VAL A 30 -15.82 21.05 -23.15
C VAL A 30 -15.18 20.96 -21.78
N ILE A 31 -14.92 22.10 -21.12
CA ILE A 31 -14.39 22.13 -19.75
C ILE A 31 -15.33 21.41 -18.78
N SER A 32 -16.64 21.64 -18.87
CA SER A 32 -17.62 20.97 -18.02
C SER A 32 -17.61 19.44 -18.21
N ILE A 33 -17.49 18.98 -19.46
CA ILE A 33 -17.42 17.54 -19.79
C ILE A 33 -16.12 16.95 -19.27
N LEU A 34 -14.99 17.64 -19.46
CA LEU A 34 -13.69 17.20 -18.95
C LEU A 34 -13.70 17.11 -17.43
N ASN A 35 -14.27 18.09 -16.73
CA ASN A 35 -14.41 18.05 -15.28
C ASN A 35 -15.26 16.86 -14.83
N LEU A 36 -16.41 16.62 -15.47
CA LEU A 36 -17.23 15.44 -15.18
C LEU A 36 -16.47 14.13 -15.39
N VAL A 37 -15.74 13.99 -16.50
CA VAL A 37 -14.94 12.79 -16.78
C VAL A 37 -13.83 12.61 -15.75
N ILE A 38 -13.13 13.69 -15.38
CA ILE A 38 -12.07 13.66 -14.36
C ILE A 38 -12.65 13.25 -13.00
N GLU A 39 -13.80 13.80 -12.61
CA GLU A 39 -14.48 13.46 -11.35
C GLU A 39 -14.87 11.99 -11.29
N HIS A 40 -15.44 11.44 -12.37
CA HIS A 40 -15.83 10.02 -12.42
C HIS A 40 -14.61 9.10 -12.40
N ILE A 41 -13.57 9.41 -13.19
CA ILE A 41 -12.31 8.64 -13.18
C ILE A 41 -11.66 8.70 -11.79
N ALA A 42 -11.65 9.86 -11.13
CA ALA A 42 -11.11 10.00 -9.79
C ALA A 42 -11.90 9.14 -8.78
N ALA A 43 -13.23 9.17 -8.84
CA ALA A 43 -14.10 8.36 -8.00
C ALA A 43 -13.88 6.87 -8.21
N ASP A 44 -13.75 6.41 -9.46
CA ASP A 44 -13.49 5.01 -9.78
C ASP A 44 -12.12 4.55 -9.25
N ILE A 45 -11.09 5.39 -9.39
CA ILE A 45 -9.76 5.11 -8.86
C ILE A 45 -9.80 5.02 -7.33
N ASP A 46 -10.49 5.93 -6.66
CA ASP A 46 -10.58 5.93 -5.19
C ASP A 46 -11.43 4.75 -4.69
N ALA A 47 -12.50 4.38 -5.38
CA ALA A 47 -13.27 3.17 -5.11
C ALA A 47 -12.42 1.89 -5.27
N TYR A 48 -11.61 1.83 -6.33
CA TYR A 48 -10.69 0.73 -6.58
C TYR A 48 -9.66 0.57 -5.44
N TYR A 49 -9.01 1.66 -5.04
CA TYR A 49 -8.03 1.62 -3.95
C TYR A 49 -8.66 1.32 -2.59
N THR A 50 -9.86 1.84 -2.34
CA THR A 50 -10.65 1.53 -1.14
C THR A 50 -10.98 0.05 -1.05
N ARG A 51 -11.34 -0.57 -2.18
CA ARG A 51 -11.62 -2.01 -2.27
C ARG A 51 -10.38 -2.84 -1.99
N ILE A 52 -9.24 -2.51 -2.61
CA ILE A 52 -7.98 -3.24 -2.42
C ILE A 52 -7.52 -3.17 -0.96
N TYR A 53 -7.51 -1.97 -0.39
CA TYR A 53 -7.04 -1.76 0.97
C TYR A 53 -7.95 -2.48 1.98
N SER A 54 -9.27 -2.33 1.86
CA SER A 54 -10.24 -2.98 2.75
C SER A 54 -10.17 -4.51 2.67
N ARG A 55 -9.93 -5.06 1.46
CA ARG A 55 -9.74 -6.51 1.27
C ARG A 55 -8.48 -7.00 1.99
N ALA A 56 -7.35 -6.32 1.80
CA ALA A 56 -6.10 -6.67 2.45
C ALA A 56 -6.20 -6.60 3.99
N GLU A 57 -6.86 -5.56 4.53
CA GLU A 57 -7.11 -5.46 5.99
C GLU A 57 -7.96 -6.60 6.51
N SER A 58 -9.07 -6.89 5.82
CA SER A 58 -10.01 -7.94 6.21
C SER A 58 -9.34 -9.31 6.20
N GLU A 59 -8.57 -9.62 5.16
CA GLU A 59 -7.86 -10.89 5.04
C GLU A 59 -6.77 -11.05 6.12
N ALA A 60 -5.95 -10.02 6.33
CA ALA A 60 -4.91 -10.04 7.37
C ALA A 60 -5.51 -10.19 8.77
N LEU A 61 -6.62 -9.49 9.04
CA LEU A 61 -7.32 -9.58 10.32
C LEU A 61 -7.92 -10.97 10.54
N ASN A 62 -8.56 -11.54 9.51
CA ASN A 62 -9.16 -12.87 9.58
C ASN A 62 -8.11 -13.95 9.86
N ARG A 63 -6.97 -13.89 9.16
CA ARG A 63 -5.84 -14.81 9.42
C ARG A 63 -5.31 -14.68 10.84
N LEU A 64 -5.10 -13.45 11.31
CA LEU A 64 -4.60 -13.23 12.66
C LEU A 64 -5.60 -13.74 13.72
N LYS A 65 -6.90 -13.50 13.52
CA LYS A 65 -7.96 -14.07 14.39
C LYS A 65 -7.97 -15.59 14.36
N LYS A 66 -7.82 -16.20 13.18
CA LYS A 66 -7.74 -17.65 13.00
C LYS A 66 -6.54 -18.23 13.76
N ALA A 67 -5.35 -17.67 13.57
CA ALA A 67 -4.13 -18.10 14.26
C ALA A 67 -4.22 -17.96 15.79
N ILE A 68 -4.86 -16.89 16.30
CA ILE A 68 -5.15 -16.75 17.75
C ILE A 68 -6.10 -17.86 18.22
N LYS A 69 -7.17 -18.13 17.46
CA LYS A 69 -8.16 -19.17 17.79
C LYS A 69 -7.53 -20.56 17.81
N GLU A 70 -6.64 -20.83 16.86
CA GLU A 70 -5.90 -22.09 16.70
C GLU A 70 -4.68 -22.19 17.63
N LYS A 71 -4.43 -21.15 18.44
CA LYS A 71 -3.30 -21.06 19.41
C LYS A 71 -1.92 -21.12 18.76
N GLU A 72 -1.81 -20.83 17.46
CA GLU A 72 -0.53 -20.68 16.76
C GLU A 72 0.24 -19.45 17.25
N ILE A 73 -0.48 -18.43 17.71
CA ILE A 73 0.07 -17.21 18.28
C ILE A 73 -0.66 -16.82 19.56
N ASN A 74 0.07 -16.21 20.50
CA ASN A 74 -0.49 -15.74 21.77
C ASN A 74 -0.45 -14.21 21.85
N LEU A 75 -1.57 -13.57 21.52
CA LEU A 75 -1.73 -12.12 21.61
C LEU A 75 -2.71 -11.75 22.73
N LYS A 76 -2.25 -10.92 23.68
CA LYS A 76 -3.04 -10.43 24.81
C LYS A 76 -4.21 -9.52 24.42
N THR A 77 -4.29 -9.06 23.17
CA THR A 77 -5.35 -8.16 22.69
C THR A 77 -6.09 -8.77 21.51
N LYS A 78 -7.42 -8.77 21.59
CA LYS A 78 -8.31 -9.28 20.54
C LYS A 78 -9.06 -8.19 19.76
N SER A 79 -8.85 -6.91 20.12
CA SER A 79 -9.51 -5.80 19.41
C SER A 79 -8.93 -5.66 17.99
N PRO A 80 -9.78 -5.67 16.94
CA PRO A 80 -9.34 -5.51 15.56
C PRO A 80 -8.45 -4.29 15.33
N GLU A 81 -8.80 -3.15 15.92
CA GLU A 81 -8.04 -1.91 15.77
C GLU A 81 -6.64 -2.00 16.37
N LYS A 82 -6.53 -2.64 17.55
CA LYS A 82 -5.23 -2.86 18.21
C LYS A 82 -4.37 -3.84 17.40
N LEU A 83 -4.98 -4.89 16.86
CA LEU A 83 -4.30 -5.85 15.98
C LEU A 83 -3.77 -5.17 14.69
N LEU A 84 -4.61 -4.34 14.06
CA LEU A 84 -4.26 -3.57 12.87
C LEU A 84 -3.09 -2.63 13.16
N LYS A 85 -3.23 -1.78 14.18
CA LYS A 85 -2.23 -0.77 14.53
C LYS A 85 -0.91 -1.37 15.01
N LYS A 86 -0.96 -2.44 15.82
CA LYS A 86 0.21 -2.98 16.49
C LYS A 86 1.01 -3.98 15.65
N TYR A 87 0.35 -4.72 14.76
CA TYR A 87 0.99 -5.84 14.05
C TYR A 87 0.81 -5.79 12.53
N ILE A 88 -0.42 -5.62 12.04
CA ILE A 88 -0.70 -5.71 10.60
C ILE A 88 -0.12 -4.51 9.83
N TYR A 89 -0.31 -3.28 10.29
CA TYR A 89 0.29 -2.11 9.62
C TYR A 89 1.82 -2.11 9.66
N PRO A 90 2.48 -2.47 10.78
CA PRO A 90 3.91 -2.71 10.77
C PRO A 90 4.36 -3.75 9.73
N LEU A 91 3.68 -4.90 9.67
CA LEU A 91 3.97 -5.92 8.66
C LEU A 91 3.81 -5.35 7.25
N GLY A 92 2.68 -4.72 6.93
CA GLY A 92 2.46 -4.10 5.61
C GLY A 92 3.55 -3.11 5.22
N ARG A 93 4.03 -2.28 6.17
CA ARG A 93 5.17 -1.35 5.94
C ARG A 93 6.46 -2.09 5.66
N LEU A 94 6.79 -3.12 6.44
CA LEU A 94 7.97 -3.93 6.20
C LEU A 94 7.92 -4.54 4.79
N LEU A 95 6.81 -5.17 4.43
CA LEU A 95 6.62 -5.80 3.12
C LEU A 95 6.70 -4.77 1.98
N THR A 96 6.17 -3.57 2.18
CA THR A 96 6.29 -2.47 1.20
C THR A 96 7.74 -2.06 1.02
N ILE A 97 8.50 -1.89 2.11
CA ILE A 97 9.91 -1.50 2.05
C ILE A 97 10.73 -2.60 1.36
N LEU A 98 10.51 -3.87 1.71
CA LEU A 98 11.21 -5.00 1.10
C LEU A 98 10.85 -5.16 -0.38
N SER A 99 9.56 -5.08 -0.72
CA SER A 99 9.09 -5.13 -2.10
C SER A 99 9.70 -4.00 -2.95
N GLU A 100 9.72 -2.76 -2.46
CA GLU A 100 10.36 -1.63 -3.17
C GLU A 100 11.89 -1.75 -3.24
N ALA A 101 12.54 -2.35 -2.23
CA ALA A 101 14.00 -2.51 -2.20
C ALA A 101 14.49 -3.65 -3.11
N TYR A 102 13.71 -4.73 -3.26
CA TYR A 102 14.07 -5.93 -4.01
C TYR A 102 13.30 -6.08 -5.34
N GLY A 103 12.33 -5.21 -5.62
CA GLY A 103 11.42 -5.27 -6.77
C GLY A 103 10.23 -6.22 -6.60
N LYS A 104 10.31 -7.15 -5.64
CA LYS A 104 9.27 -8.09 -5.21
C LYS A 104 9.55 -8.53 -3.77
N ILE A 105 8.62 -9.25 -3.15
CA ILE A 105 8.93 -9.83 -1.83
C ILE A 105 9.93 -10.97 -2.01
N PRO A 106 11.15 -10.89 -1.44
CA PRO A 106 12.13 -11.97 -1.55
C PRO A 106 11.67 -13.19 -0.75
N PHE A 107 12.19 -14.38 -1.08
CA PHE A 107 11.95 -15.60 -0.28
C PHE A 107 12.69 -15.59 1.05
N GLU A 108 13.85 -14.93 1.09
CA GLU A 108 14.68 -14.82 2.28
C GLU A 108 15.33 -13.44 2.33
N VAL A 109 15.46 -12.89 3.53
CA VAL A 109 16.21 -11.66 3.80
C VAL A 109 17.08 -11.90 5.02
N ARG A 110 18.37 -11.60 4.89
CA ARG A 110 19.26 -11.43 6.04
C ARG A 110 19.32 -9.95 6.42
N ILE A 111 19.32 -9.63 7.71
CA ILE A 111 19.40 -8.24 8.15
C ILE A 111 20.73 -7.61 7.73
N SER A 112 21.82 -8.37 7.73
CA SER A 112 23.11 -7.90 7.21
C SER A 112 23.04 -7.45 5.74
N ASP A 113 22.30 -8.17 4.88
CA ASP A 113 22.15 -7.85 3.45
C ASP A 113 21.45 -6.51 3.21
N LEU A 114 20.64 -6.05 4.17
CA LEU A 114 19.96 -4.76 4.10
C LEU A 114 20.94 -3.58 4.11
N LYS A 115 22.13 -3.74 4.71
CA LYS A 115 23.18 -2.71 4.70
C LYS A 115 23.64 -2.38 3.29
N ASN A 116 23.56 -3.36 2.38
CA ASN A 116 23.97 -3.21 0.98
C ASN A 116 22.84 -2.69 0.08
N LYS A 117 21.66 -2.38 0.63
CA LYS A 117 20.52 -1.86 -0.15
C LYS A 117 20.53 -0.34 -0.16
N GLU A 118 21.11 0.23 -1.21
CA GLU A 118 21.25 1.68 -1.40
C GLU A 118 19.93 2.46 -1.25
N LYS A 119 18.80 1.88 -1.71
CA LYS A 119 17.48 2.51 -1.63
C LYS A 119 16.88 2.49 -0.21
N LEU A 120 17.40 1.66 0.69
CA LEU A 120 16.78 1.39 1.99
C LEU A 120 16.60 2.65 2.85
N PRO A 121 17.59 3.55 3.02
CA PRO A 121 17.42 4.75 3.83
C PRO A 121 16.27 5.63 3.33
N TYR A 122 16.19 5.82 2.02
CA TYR A 122 15.10 6.57 1.39
C TYR A 122 13.73 5.89 1.62
N LEU A 123 13.65 4.58 1.43
CA LEU A 123 12.40 3.82 1.59
C LEU A 123 11.90 3.85 3.05
N VAL A 124 12.80 3.72 4.01
CA VAL A 124 12.45 3.83 5.43
C VAL A 124 12.00 5.26 5.78
N TYR A 125 12.67 6.29 5.26
CA TYR A 125 12.21 7.67 5.40
C TYR A 125 10.80 7.87 4.82
N LYS A 126 10.57 7.37 3.60
CA LYS A 126 9.31 7.47 2.86
C LYS A 126 8.15 6.81 3.60
N HIS A 127 8.35 5.66 4.24
CA HIS A 127 7.26 4.84 4.80
C HIS A 127 7.14 4.92 6.33
N VAL A 128 8.26 5.06 7.04
CA VAL A 128 8.30 5.08 8.51
C VAL A 128 8.62 6.49 9.04
N GLY A 129 9.47 7.24 8.35
CA GLY A 129 9.86 8.61 8.72
C GLY A 129 11.37 8.74 9.00
N ARG A 130 11.79 9.90 9.48
CA ARG A 130 13.22 10.18 9.77
C ARG A 130 13.76 9.21 10.81
N VAL A 131 14.82 8.50 10.45
CA VAL A 131 15.57 7.63 11.35
C VAL A 131 17.06 7.73 11.06
N LYS A 132 17.87 7.60 12.11
CA LYS A 132 19.33 7.65 12.02
C LYS A 132 19.92 6.36 11.45
N ASP A 133 19.33 5.22 11.80
CA ASP A 133 19.74 3.90 11.34
C ASP A 133 18.53 3.11 10.79
N PRO A 134 18.36 3.05 9.46
CA PRO A 134 17.29 2.31 8.80
C PRO A 134 17.32 0.80 9.07
N VAL A 135 18.51 0.20 9.15
CA VAL A 135 18.67 -1.26 9.30
C VAL A 135 18.28 -1.66 10.72
N SER A 136 18.82 -0.98 11.73
CA SER A 136 18.46 -1.22 13.13
C SER A 136 16.97 -1.00 13.40
N LEU A 137 16.33 -0.04 12.70
CA LEU A 137 14.88 0.13 12.79
C LEU A 137 14.13 -1.09 12.24
N ILE A 138 14.51 -1.59 11.07
CA ILE A 138 13.86 -2.75 10.45
C ILE A 138 14.02 -3.99 11.31
N GLU A 139 15.23 -4.22 11.83
CA GLU A 139 15.51 -5.29 12.79
C GLU A 139 14.57 -5.22 13.99
N LYS A 140 14.52 -4.07 14.68
CA LYS A 140 13.60 -3.84 15.80
C LYS A 140 12.14 -4.08 15.40
N TYR A 141 11.75 -3.65 14.20
CA TYR A 141 10.40 -3.85 13.68
C TYR A 141 10.06 -5.32 13.50
N ILE A 142 11.00 -6.09 12.95
CA ILE A 142 10.86 -7.53 12.77
C ILE A 142 10.73 -8.21 14.13
N LEU A 143 11.62 -7.92 15.07
CA LEU A 143 11.66 -8.57 16.38
C LEU A 143 10.45 -8.22 17.25
N GLU A 144 10.05 -6.96 17.31
CA GLU A 144 9.00 -6.52 18.24
C GLU A 144 7.59 -6.59 17.66
N ARG A 145 7.45 -6.50 16.33
CA ARG A 145 6.14 -6.32 15.66
C ARG A 145 5.78 -7.46 14.74
N VAL A 146 6.74 -8.03 14.01
CA VAL A 146 6.46 -9.10 13.04
C VAL A 146 6.61 -10.47 13.68
N ARG A 147 7.66 -10.71 14.47
CA ARG A 147 7.93 -11.98 15.16
C ARG A 147 6.71 -12.52 15.94
N PRO A 148 5.94 -11.70 16.68
CA PRO A 148 4.76 -12.19 17.41
C PRO A 148 3.62 -12.72 16.52
N ILE A 149 3.59 -12.32 15.24
CA ILE A 149 2.54 -12.72 14.29
C ILE A 149 3.07 -13.56 13.13
N ALA A 150 4.39 -13.78 13.06
CA ALA A 150 5.06 -14.41 11.94
C ALA A 150 4.45 -15.78 11.53
N PRO A 151 4.08 -16.67 12.48
CA PRO A 151 3.43 -17.95 12.13
C PRO A 151 2.14 -17.77 11.33
N ALA A 152 1.30 -16.79 11.69
CA ALA A 152 0.01 -16.53 11.04
C ALA A 152 0.11 -16.11 9.57
N PHE A 153 1.30 -15.64 9.16
CA PHE A 153 1.58 -15.12 7.83
C PHE A 153 2.58 -15.99 7.05
N GLY A 154 2.95 -17.17 7.57
CA GLY A 154 3.94 -18.05 6.93
C GLY A 154 5.33 -17.41 6.87
N ILE A 155 5.67 -16.63 7.89
CA ILE A 155 6.98 -15.99 8.03
C ILE A 155 7.78 -16.77 9.08
N LYS A 156 9.01 -17.14 8.74
CA LYS A 156 9.97 -17.73 9.67
C LYS A 156 11.02 -16.68 10.01
N ILE A 157 11.35 -16.53 11.29
CA ILE A 157 12.42 -15.63 11.75
C ILE A 157 13.36 -16.46 12.60
N GLU A 158 14.61 -16.55 12.18
CA GLU A 158 15.67 -17.31 12.84
C GLU A 158 16.86 -16.41 13.13
N GLU A 159 17.56 -16.70 14.22
CA GLU A 159 18.87 -16.11 14.52
C GLU A 159 19.93 -17.16 14.12
N LYS A 160 20.77 -16.82 13.13
CA LYS A 160 21.82 -17.69 12.58
C LYS A 160 23.09 -16.87 12.40
N ASP A 161 24.22 -17.37 12.89
CA ASP A 161 25.54 -16.75 12.70
C ASP A 161 25.59 -15.26 13.11
N ASN A 162 24.96 -14.90 14.24
CA ASN A 162 24.78 -13.51 14.71
C ASN A 162 24.02 -12.58 13.73
N ASP A 163 23.18 -13.16 12.87
CA ASP A 163 22.31 -12.44 11.96
C ASP A 163 20.85 -12.90 12.13
N ILE A 164 19.91 -12.05 11.72
CA ILE A 164 18.49 -12.38 11.69
C ILE A 164 18.12 -12.71 10.25
N VAL A 165 17.66 -13.94 10.06
CA VAL A 165 17.18 -14.46 8.78
C VAL A 165 15.66 -14.52 8.80
N VAL A 166 15.03 -13.83 7.85
CA VAL A 166 13.59 -13.83 7.66
C VAL A 166 13.24 -14.57 6.38
N SER A 167 12.55 -15.69 6.50
CA SER A 167 12.07 -16.47 5.38
C SER A 167 10.57 -16.27 5.17
N PHE A 168 10.18 -16.06 3.92
CA PHE A 168 8.81 -15.79 3.49
C PHE A 168 8.29 -17.00 2.70
N ASN A 169 7.52 -17.87 3.36
CA ASN A 169 7.08 -19.13 2.75
C ASN A 169 6.00 -18.94 1.68
N ASN A 170 5.33 -17.78 1.66
CA ASN A 170 4.34 -17.43 0.64
C ASN A 170 4.46 -15.95 0.24
N PRO A 171 5.47 -15.56 -0.56
CA PRO A 171 5.67 -14.18 -0.98
C PRO A 171 4.48 -13.61 -1.76
N ALA A 172 3.84 -14.41 -2.61
CA ALA A 172 2.69 -13.98 -3.41
C ALA A 172 1.51 -13.56 -2.53
N TYR A 173 1.23 -14.30 -1.46
CA TYR A 173 0.23 -13.88 -0.47
C TYR A 173 0.66 -12.59 0.24
N LEU A 174 1.92 -12.48 0.65
CA LEU A 174 2.42 -11.30 1.36
C LEU A 174 2.39 -10.04 0.48
N GLU A 175 2.49 -10.18 -0.84
CA GLU A 175 2.35 -9.07 -1.78
C GLU A 175 0.95 -8.44 -1.70
N SER A 176 -0.09 -9.23 -1.40
CA SER A 176 -1.44 -8.71 -1.16
C SER A 176 -1.53 -7.77 0.05
N LEU A 177 -0.54 -7.78 0.95
CA LEU A 177 -0.49 -6.94 2.15
C LEU A 177 0.33 -5.66 1.98
N VAL A 178 1.09 -5.53 0.88
CA VAL A 178 1.82 -4.30 0.53
C VAL A 178 0.93 -3.05 0.54
N PRO A 179 -0.34 -3.10 0.06
CA PRO A 179 -1.21 -1.94 0.12
C PRO A 179 -1.39 -1.34 1.52
N LEU A 180 -1.28 -2.16 2.57
CA LEU A 180 -1.42 -1.73 3.96
C LEU A 180 -0.25 -0.85 4.41
N GLY A 181 0.94 -1.04 3.86
CA GLY A 181 2.12 -0.22 4.16
C GLY A 181 2.19 1.08 3.35
N SER A 182 1.58 1.10 2.17
CA SER A 182 1.62 2.24 1.27
C SER A 182 0.90 3.47 1.83
N ARG A 183 1.68 4.53 2.13
CA ARG A 183 1.14 5.82 2.58
C ARG A 183 0.17 6.45 1.58
N VAL A 184 0.42 6.27 0.28
CA VAL A 184 -0.43 6.84 -0.79
C VAL A 184 -1.82 6.21 -0.72
N LEU A 185 -1.88 4.88 -0.67
CA LEU A 185 -3.16 4.16 -0.61
C LEU A 185 -3.91 4.48 0.69
N ARG A 186 -3.21 4.47 1.83
CA ARG A 186 -3.80 4.80 3.12
C ARG A 186 -4.38 6.22 3.17
N ARG A 187 -3.79 7.18 2.47
CA ARG A 187 -4.34 8.55 2.37
C ARG A 187 -5.61 8.59 1.54
N ARG A 188 -5.69 7.84 0.44
CA ARG A 188 -6.89 7.78 -0.42
C ARG A 188 -8.09 7.19 0.31
N VAL A 189 -7.89 6.19 1.16
CA VAL A 189 -8.96 5.54 1.94
C VAL A 189 -9.45 6.39 3.12
N ARG A 190 -8.69 7.40 3.55
CA ARG A 190 -9.05 8.28 4.67
C ARG A 190 -9.67 9.61 4.25
N LYS A 191 -9.68 9.89 2.95
CA LYS A 191 -10.36 11.05 2.37
C LYS A 191 -11.81 10.69 2.09
#